data_AF-A0A357LWX4-F1
#
_entry.id   AF-A0A357LWX4-F1
#
_cell.length_a   1.000
_cell.length_b   1.000
_cell.length_c   1.000
_cell.angle_alpha   90.00
_cell.angle_beta   90.00
_cell.angle_gamma   90.00
#
_symmetry.space_group_name_H-M   'P 1'
#
loop_
_entity.id
_entity.type
_entity.pdbx_description
1 polymer ?
#
loop_
_entity_poly.entity_id
_entity_poly.type
_entity_poly.pdbx_seq_one_letter_code
_entity_poly.pdbx_strand_id
1 'polypeptide(L)'
;MESEQMFGPVEITDHRKPFDSHEAITYREDIEPMLNQRCVVCHACYDAPCQLKLSSPEGIMRGANPQKVYHGTRLLAAEPTRLGIDAQTTAGWREKGFHPVINERNQDPQTNLANSLIYQVLAQKKNHPLPDKAILPDDFDLSLNREQMCSTREKYADYLDEHPLWGMPYALPALNDTEYLRLTQWIKDGAPMSAPRPLPDDIIEKVADWEAYLNGDSLKQQLASRYMYEHLFLASLYFSDLPLFVENAPETPPSVFFRLVRSYTPPGEPISVVATRRPYDDPGLGEHGVERIYYRLQHDTEVKVAKTHMPYRLNEQRMDWMKSLFNEPDYEVTKLPGYDNKVSSNPFIAFDELPVSSRYRFMLEEAEYTIRG
;
A
#
# COMPACT_ATOMS: atom_id res chain seq x y z
N MET A 1 4.13 16.68 -29.36
CA MET A 1 3.79 17.92 -30.10
C MET A 1 2.30 18.05 -30.34
N GLU A 2 1.63 17.11 -31.02
CA GLU A 2 0.17 17.24 -31.27
C GLU A 2 -0.69 17.12 -29.99
N SER A 3 -0.36 16.19 -29.09
CA SER A 3 -1.04 16.04 -27.80
C SER A 3 -0.84 17.22 -26.85
N GLU A 4 0.36 17.80 -26.82
CA GLU A 4 0.65 19.00 -26.00
C GLU A 4 -0.07 20.25 -26.52
N GLN A 5 -0.25 20.36 -27.84
CA GLN A 5 -1.03 21.44 -28.43
C GLN A 5 -2.51 21.31 -28.12
N MET A 6 -3.05 20.08 -28.09
CA MET A 6 -4.46 19.83 -27.80
C MET A 6 -4.81 19.90 -26.31
N PHE A 7 -3.94 19.36 -25.45
CA PHE A 7 -4.26 19.12 -24.04
C PHE A 7 -3.36 19.87 -23.06
N GLY A 8 -2.37 20.62 -23.55
CA GLY A 8 -1.36 21.27 -22.73
C GLY A 8 -0.17 20.36 -22.36
N PRO A 9 0.85 20.96 -21.72
CA PRO A 9 2.03 20.23 -21.25
C PRO A 9 1.65 19.20 -20.18
N VAL A 10 2.54 18.23 -19.95
CA VAL A 10 2.38 17.31 -18.82
C VAL A 10 2.66 18.08 -17.52
N GLU A 11 1.71 18.04 -16.60
CA GLU A 11 1.78 18.64 -15.27
C GLU A 11 1.36 17.60 -14.23
N ILE A 12 2.33 17.13 -13.44
CA ILE A 12 2.07 16.18 -12.35
C ILE A 12 1.47 16.94 -11.19
N THR A 13 0.16 16.86 -11.04
CA THR A 13 -0.59 17.52 -9.97
C THR A 13 -0.92 16.56 -8.84
N ASP A 14 -0.86 17.04 -7.59
CA ASP A 14 -1.46 16.32 -6.47
C ASP A 14 -2.98 16.55 -6.50
N HIS A 15 -3.72 15.47 -6.70
CA HIS A 15 -5.19 15.51 -6.78
C HIS A 15 -5.84 15.51 -5.40
N ARG A 16 -5.08 15.33 -4.32
CA ARG A 16 -5.61 15.35 -2.96
C ARG A 16 -5.96 16.77 -2.54
N LYS A 17 -7.15 16.93 -1.96
CA LYS A 17 -7.65 18.15 -1.35
C LYS A 17 -7.58 18.01 0.18
N PRO A 18 -7.50 19.13 0.93
CA PRO A 18 -7.52 19.08 2.39
C PRO A 18 -8.67 18.22 2.91
N PHE A 19 -8.44 17.45 3.98
CA PHE A 19 -9.38 16.44 4.47
C PHE A 19 -10.81 16.98 4.70
N ASP A 20 -10.94 18.23 5.18
CA ASP A 20 -12.22 18.86 5.47
C ASP A 20 -12.83 19.64 4.29
N SER A 21 -12.20 19.61 3.10
CA SER A 21 -12.75 20.27 1.92
C SER A 21 -14.00 19.57 1.41
N HIS A 22 -14.89 20.32 0.74
CA HIS A 22 -16.11 19.76 0.17
C HIS A 22 -15.80 18.60 -0.80
N GLU A 23 -14.82 18.79 -1.68
CA GLU A 23 -14.40 17.79 -2.66
C GLU A 23 -13.81 16.53 -2.00
N ALA A 24 -13.04 16.69 -0.92
CA ALA A 24 -12.50 15.56 -0.16
C ALA A 24 -13.61 14.75 0.53
N ILE A 25 -14.62 15.43 1.09
CA ILE A 25 -15.81 14.79 1.68
C ILE A 25 -16.58 14.04 0.60
N THR A 26 -16.90 14.69 -0.53
CA THR A 26 -17.58 14.05 -1.67
C THR A 26 -16.81 12.83 -2.18
N TYR A 27 -15.49 12.91 -2.28
CA TYR A 27 -14.68 11.74 -2.64
C TYR A 27 -14.89 10.57 -1.67
N ARG A 28 -14.78 10.80 -0.36
CA ARG A 28 -14.90 9.73 0.65
C ARG A 28 -16.31 9.16 0.78
N GLU A 29 -17.33 9.99 0.62
CA GLU A 29 -18.73 9.59 0.84
C GLU A 29 -19.38 9.02 -0.41
N ASP A 30 -19.05 9.55 -1.60
CA ASP A 30 -19.69 9.15 -2.85
C ASP A 30 -18.78 8.32 -3.76
N ILE A 31 -17.50 8.66 -3.89
CA ILE A 31 -16.61 8.09 -4.93
C ILE A 31 -15.86 6.86 -4.45
N GLU A 32 -15.16 6.97 -3.33
CA GLU A 32 -14.35 5.90 -2.74
C GLU A 32 -15.18 4.62 -2.49
N PRO A 33 -16.41 4.66 -1.95
CA PRO A 33 -17.22 3.45 -1.79
C PRO A 33 -17.52 2.75 -3.12
N MET A 34 -17.74 3.49 -4.21
CA MET A 34 -17.96 2.92 -5.53
C MET A 34 -16.69 2.26 -6.08
N LEU A 35 -15.54 2.93 -5.95
CA LEU A 35 -14.24 2.35 -6.32
C LEU A 35 -13.96 1.08 -5.52
N ASN A 36 -14.25 1.08 -4.23
CA ASN A 36 -14.07 -0.06 -3.33
C ASN A 36 -14.92 -1.26 -3.76
N GLN A 37 -16.20 -1.03 -4.08
CA GLN A 37 -17.13 -2.09 -4.45
C GLN A 37 -16.90 -2.62 -5.87
N ARG A 38 -16.49 -1.75 -6.81
CA ARG A 38 -16.47 -2.08 -8.25
C ARG A 38 -15.07 -2.36 -8.79
N CYS A 39 -14.02 -1.85 -8.15
CA CYS A 39 -12.68 -1.83 -8.73
C CYS A 39 -11.61 -2.46 -7.81
N VAL A 40 -11.62 -2.13 -6.52
CA VAL A 40 -10.54 -2.51 -5.58
C VAL A 40 -10.39 -4.02 -5.43
N VAL A 41 -11.45 -4.82 -5.56
CA VAL A 41 -11.36 -6.29 -5.54
C VAL A 41 -10.33 -6.88 -6.52
N CYS A 42 -10.18 -6.23 -7.69
CA CYS A 42 -9.19 -6.57 -8.72
C CYS A 42 -7.93 -5.69 -8.63
N HIS A 43 -8.01 -4.51 -8.01
CA HIS A 43 -6.99 -3.47 -8.01
C HIS A 43 -6.48 -3.08 -6.61
N ALA A 44 -6.40 -4.01 -5.65
CA ALA A 44 -5.93 -3.75 -4.29
C ALA A 44 -4.47 -4.13 -4.03
N CYS A 45 -3.92 -5.04 -4.82
CA CYS A 45 -2.71 -5.79 -4.49
C CYS A 45 -1.66 -5.64 -5.60
N TYR A 46 -0.42 -6.10 -5.37
CA TYR A 46 0.65 -5.98 -6.37
C TYR A 46 0.52 -6.97 -7.55
N ASP A 47 -0.34 -7.98 -7.42
CA ASP A 47 -0.80 -8.84 -8.52
C ASP A 47 -1.93 -8.22 -9.35
N ALA A 48 -2.40 -7.03 -8.99
CA ALA A 48 -3.41 -6.32 -9.75
C ALA A 48 -2.99 -6.16 -11.22
N PRO A 49 -3.93 -6.23 -12.18
CA PRO A 49 -3.65 -5.94 -13.56
C PRO A 49 -2.93 -4.60 -13.72
N CYS A 50 -1.84 -4.62 -14.49
CA CYS A 50 -0.97 -3.46 -14.71
C CYS A 50 -0.45 -2.80 -13.43
N GLN A 51 -0.33 -3.56 -12.34
CA GLN A 51 0.00 -3.07 -11.00
C GLN A 51 -0.86 -1.90 -10.49
N LEU A 52 -2.00 -1.63 -11.14
CA LEU A 52 -2.82 -0.47 -10.83
C LEU A 52 -3.49 -0.68 -9.47
N LYS A 53 -3.20 0.21 -8.53
CA LYS A 53 -3.83 0.22 -7.20
C LYS A 53 -4.89 1.31 -7.15
N LEU A 54 -6.12 0.94 -6.83
CA LEU A 54 -7.25 1.88 -6.66
C LEU A 54 -7.69 1.98 -5.19
N SER A 55 -6.92 1.37 -4.28
CA SER A 55 -7.18 1.29 -2.84
C SER A 55 -6.87 2.58 -2.07
N SER A 56 -6.26 3.59 -2.70
CA SER A 56 -6.04 4.90 -2.09
C SER A 56 -5.81 5.98 -3.16
N PRO A 57 -5.94 7.28 -2.80
CA PRO A 57 -5.57 8.38 -3.66
C PRO A 57 -4.13 8.31 -4.19
N GLU A 58 -3.18 7.92 -3.35
CA GLU A 58 -1.77 7.72 -3.75
C GLU A 58 -1.62 6.58 -4.74
N GLY A 59 -2.41 5.51 -4.60
CA GLY A 59 -2.44 4.40 -5.56
C GLY A 59 -2.94 4.84 -6.94
N ILE A 60 -4.01 5.63 -6.97
CA ILE A 60 -4.57 6.18 -8.22
C ILE A 60 -3.54 7.09 -8.90
N MET A 61 -2.91 8.00 -8.15
CA MET A 61 -1.88 8.90 -8.69
C MET A 61 -0.61 8.16 -9.12
N ARG A 62 -0.20 7.08 -8.42
CA ARG A 62 0.90 6.20 -8.85
C ARG A 62 0.67 5.72 -10.27
N GLY A 63 -0.56 5.33 -10.61
CA GLY A 63 -0.95 4.94 -11.97
C GLY A 63 -0.67 3.47 -12.26
N ALA A 64 -0.49 3.15 -13.54
CA ALA A 64 -0.34 1.79 -14.04
C ALA A 64 1.07 1.51 -14.59
N ASN A 65 1.49 0.25 -14.54
CA ASN A 65 2.78 -0.22 -15.03
C ASN A 65 2.65 -1.64 -15.62
N PRO A 66 3.11 -1.87 -16.87
CA PRO A 66 2.99 -3.19 -17.52
C PRO A 66 3.86 -4.29 -16.92
N GLN A 67 4.84 -3.96 -16.08
CA GLN A 67 5.77 -4.93 -15.52
C GLN A 67 5.02 -5.91 -14.59
N LYS A 68 5.14 -7.22 -14.85
CA LYS A 68 4.58 -8.24 -13.95
C LYS A 68 5.34 -8.24 -12.63
N VAL A 69 4.69 -8.19 -11.47
CA VAL A 69 5.38 -8.29 -10.17
C VAL A 69 5.81 -9.74 -9.93
N TYR A 70 4.87 -10.67 -10.04
CA TYR A 70 5.13 -12.10 -9.90
C TYR A 70 5.45 -12.71 -11.27
N HIS A 71 6.73 -12.99 -11.51
CA HIS A 71 7.22 -13.56 -12.76
C HIS A 71 8.23 -14.68 -12.47
N GLY A 72 7.73 -15.91 -12.37
CA GLY A 72 8.49 -17.07 -11.87
C GLY A 72 9.71 -17.48 -12.71
N THR A 73 9.84 -16.98 -13.94
CA THR A 73 10.97 -17.27 -14.84
C THR A 73 12.06 -16.17 -14.79
N ARG A 74 11.95 -15.17 -13.91
CA ARG A 74 13.01 -14.16 -13.74
C ARG A 74 14.28 -14.80 -13.18
N LEU A 75 15.40 -14.52 -13.83
CA LEU A 75 16.74 -14.89 -13.34
C LEU A 75 17.22 -13.96 -12.22
N LEU A 76 16.77 -12.71 -12.23
CA LEU A 76 17.14 -11.67 -11.26
C LEU A 76 15.91 -11.17 -10.51
N ALA A 77 16.12 -10.70 -9.27
CA ALA A 77 15.07 -10.08 -8.50
C ALA A 77 14.52 -8.85 -9.23
N ALA A 78 13.20 -8.66 -9.17
CA ALA A 78 12.58 -7.45 -9.67
C ALA A 78 12.72 -6.31 -8.66
N GLU A 79 12.81 -5.09 -9.19
CA GLU A 79 12.76 -3.88 -8.38
C GLU A 79 11.38 -3.76 -7.71
N PRO A 80 11.32 -3.60 -6.38
CA PRO A 80 10.06 -3.39 -5.69
C PRO A 80 9.39 -2.06 -6.05
N THR A 81 8.06 -2.07 -6.00
CA THR A 81 7.21 -0.93 -6.36
C THR A 81 6.07 -0.75 -5.35
N ARG A 82 6.36 -0.98 -4.07
CA ARG A 82 5.45 -0.89 -2.93
C ARG A 82 5.07 0.55 -2.65
N LEU A 83 3.76 0.81 -2.57
CA LEU A 83 3.20 2.13 -2.38
C LEU A 83 3.62 2.70 -1.01
N GLY A 84 4.12 3.93 -0.98
CA GLY A 84 4.60 4.59 0.24
C GLY A 84 5.93 4.06 0.79
N ILE A 85 6.63 3.20 0.04
CA ILE A 85 7.95 2.66 0.40
C ILE A 85 8.94 2.97 -0.73
N ASP A 86 8.70 2.42 -1.92
CA ASP A 86 9.71 2.47 -3.00
C ASP A 86 9.72 3.80 -3.77
N ALA A 87 8.64 4.59 -3.68
CA ALA A 87 8.62 6.00 -4.04
C ALA A 87 7.54 6.74 -3.23
N GLN A 88 7.81 8.01 -2.92
CA GLN A 88 6.98 8.84 -2.03
C GLN A 88 6.19 9.93 -2.79
N THR A 89 6.48 10.14 -4.08
CA THR A 89 5.86 11.18 -4.91
C THR A 89 5.38 10.60 -6.23
N THR A 90 4.37 11.23 -6.84
CA THR A 90 3.89 10.86 -8.17
C THR A 90 4.99 10.93 -9.23
N ALA A 91 5.86 11.95 -9.15
CA ALA A 91 7.03 12.06 -10.03
C ALA A 91 7.99 10.87 -9.89
N GLY A 92 8.29 10.43 -8.65
CA GLY A 92 9.10 9.23 -8.42
C GLY A 92 8.48 7.95 -9.01
N TRP A 93 7.15 7.86 -9.07
CA TRP A 93 6.48 6.76 -9.76
C TRP A 93 6.62 6.83 -11.29
N ARG A 94 6.61 8.03 -11.88
CA ARG A 94 6.88 8.22 -13.32
C ARG A 94 8.31 7.78 -13.68
N GLU A 95 9.30 8.10 -12.85
CA GLU A 95 10.69 7.63 -13.00
C GLU A 95 10.81 6.09 -12.94
N LYS A 96 9.94 5.43 -12.15
CA LYS A 96 9.81 3.96 -12.11
C LYS A 96 8.97 3.38 -13.25
N GLY A 97 8.63 4.16 -14.26
CA GLY A 97 7.93 3.72 -15.47
C GLY A 97 6.42 3.52 -15.29
N PHE A 98 5.82 4.08 -14.24
CA PHE A 98 4.36 4.16 -14.16
C PHE A 98 3.83 5.27 -15.06
N HIS A 99 2.70 5.03 -15.72
CA HIS A 99 2.00 6.04 -16.50
C HIS A 99 0.67 6.43 -15.83
N PRO A 100 0.19 7.67 -16.05
CA PRO A 100 -1.02 8.15 -15.40
C PRO A 100 -2.27 7.41 -15.88
N VAL A 101 -3.25 7.29 -14.99
CA VAL A 101 -4.60 6.76 -15.27
C VAL A 101 -5.71 7.81 -15.14
N ILE A 102 -5.35 8.98 -14.61
CA ILE A 102 -6.13 10.23 -14.56
C ILE A 102 -5.33 11.33 -15.27
N ASN A 103 -5.97 12.47 -15.54
CA ASN A 103 -5.35 13.52 -16.35
C ASN A 103 -4.21 14.26 -15.61
N GLU A 104 -3.01 14.26 -16.21
CA GLU A 104 -1.83 15.04 -15.80
C GLU A 104 -1.50 16.11 -16.86
N ARG A 105 -2.52 16.77 -17.39
CA ARG A 105 -2.40 17.89 -18.33
C ARG A 105 -3.31 19.03 -17.88
N ASN A 106 -3.71 19.92 -18.80
CA ASN A 106 -4.63 21.02 -18.48
C ASN A 106 -5.88 20.50 -17.74
N GLN A 107 -6.20 21.12 -16.61
CA GLN A 107 -7.30 20.72 -15.73
C GLN A 107 -8.63 21.35 -16.17
N ASP A 108 -9.08 21.02 -17.38
CA ASP A 108 -10.40 21.37 -17.87
C ASP A 108 -11.28 20.13 -18.10
N PRO A 109 -12.61 20.26 -18.04
CA PRO A 109 -13.53 19.14 -18.14
C PRO A 109 -13.32 18.19 -19.34
N GLN A 110 -13.00 18.73 -20.51
CA GLN A 110 -12.84 17.91 -21.71
C GLN A 110 -11.50 17.20 -21.69
N THR A 111 -10.42 17.90 -21.33
CA THR A 111 -9.09 17.31 -21.21
C THR A 111 -9.03 16.25 -20.11
N ASN A 112 -9.74 16.47 -19.00
CA ASN A 112 -9.83 15.51 -17.89
C ASN A 112 -10.41 14.15 -18.32
N LEU A 113 -11.55 14.18 -19.01
CA LEU A 113 -12.16 12.97 -19.57
C LEU A 113 -11.29 12.40 -20.69
N ALA A 114 -10.84 13.26 -21.60
CA ALA A 114 -10.05 12.88 -22.74
C ALA A 114 -8.68 12.32 -22.35
N ASN A 115 -8.14 12.51 -21.15
CA ASN A 115 -6.85 11.94 -20.75
C ASN A 115 -6.95 10.93 -19.59
N SER A 116 -8.14 10.67 -19.05
CA SER A 116 -8.32 9.64 -18.02
C SER A 116 -8.54 8.25 -18.62
N LEU A 117 -7.58 7.35 -18.41
CA LEU A 117 -7.74 5.92 -18.76
C LEU A 117 -8.90 5.27 -18.00
N ILE A 118 -9.13 5.66 -16.74
CA ILE A 118 -10.28 5.19 -15.96
C ILE A 118 -11.58 5.55 -16.69
N TYR A 119 -11.72 6.77 -17.18
CA TYR A 119 -12.90 7.13 -17.97
C TYR A 119 -13.00 6.34 -19.27
N GLN A 120 -11.88 6.17 -20.00
CA GLN A 120 -11.91 5.44 -21.28
C GLN A 120 -12.41 3.98 -21.11
N VAL A 121 -11.95 3.26 -20.08
CA VAL A 121 -12.40 1.88 -19.82
C VAL A 121 -13.86 1.79 -19.37
N LEU A 122 -14.37 2.81 -18.66
CA LEU A 122 -15.77 2.88 -18.25
C LEU A 122 -16.68 3.23 -19.44
N ALA A 123 -16.28 4.20 -20.25
CA ALA A 123 -17.01 4.61 -21.46
C ALA A 123 -17.06 3.46 -22.48
N GLN A 124 -15.96 2.73 -22.64
CA GLN A 124 -15.92 1.51 -23.45
C GLN A 124 -16.98 0.50 -22.99
N LYS A 125 -17.03 0.19 -21.69
CA LYS A 125 -18.00 -0.77 -21.15
C LYS A 125 -19.45 -0.32 -21.36
N LYS A 126 -19.71 0.97 -21.25
CA LYS A 126 -21.04 1.55 -21.47
C LYS A 126 -21.45 1.48 -22.94
N ASN A 127 -20.53 1.77 -23.86
CA ASN A 127 -20.81 1.78 -25.30
C ASN A 127 -20.81 0.38 -25.94
N HIS A 128 -20.10 -0.56 -25.32
CA HIS A 128 -20.02 -1.96 -25.73
C HIS A 128 -20.42 -2.87 -24.55
N PRO A 129 -21.72 -2.92 -24.21
CA PRO A 129 -22.20 -3.73 -23.10
C PRO A 129 -21.94 -5.21 -23.32
N LEU A 130 -21.94 -5.99 -22.23
CA LEU A 130 -21.78 -7.44 -22.33
C LEU A 130 -22.89 -8.04 -23.19
N PRO A 131 -22.60 -9.12 -23.95
CA PRO A 131 -23.62 -9.88 -24.65
C PRO A 131 -24.69 -10.37 -23.67
N ASP A 132 -25.96 -10.31 -24.08
CA ASP A 132 -27.09 -10.82 -23.31
C ASP A 132 -27.16 -12.36 -23.40
N LYS A 133 -26.19 -13.01 -22.76
CA LYS A 133 -26.03 -14.47 -22.69
C LYS A 133 -25.64 -14.88 -21.28
N ALA A 134 -26.09 -16.07 -20.87
CA ALA A 134 -25.76 -16.62 -19.55
C ALA A 134 -24.26 -16.96 -19.39
N ILE A 135 -23.57 -17.25 -20.50
CA ILE A 135 -22.14 -17.58 -20.53
C ILE A 135 -21.46 -16.59 -21.48
N LEU A 136 -20.36 -16.00 -21.03
CA LEU A 136 -19.55 -15.10 -21.85
C LEU A 136 -18.91 -15.87 -23.01
N PRO A 137 -18.81 -15.26 -24.20
CA PRO A 137 -18.13 -15.88 -25.34
C PRO A 137 -16.63 -16.03 -25.08
N ASP A 138 -15.98 -16.87 -25.89
CA ASP A 138 -14.54 -17.14 -25.82
C ASP A 138 -13.66 -15.90 -26.10
N ASP A 139 -14.25 -14.80 -26.58
CA ASP A 139 -13.61 -13.49 -26.74
C ASP A 139 -13.11 -12.89 -25.41
N PHE A 140 -13.56 -13.41 -24.27
CA PHE A 140 -13.06 -13.05 -22.94
C PHE A 140 -12.01 -14.05 -22.47
N ASP A 141 -10.74 -13.61 -22.41
CA ASP A 141 -9.70 -14.39 -21.76
C ASP A 141 -9.82 -14.29 -20.22
N LEU A 142 -10.29 -15.39 -19.61
CA LEU A 142 -10.43 -15.58 -18.16
C LEU A 142 -9.37 -16.52 -17.58
N SER A 143 -8.33 -16.86 -18.35
CA SER A 143 -7.24 -17.71 -17.89
C SER A 143 -6.44 -17.03 -16.78
N LEU A 144 -5.94 -17.83 -15.83
CA LEU A 144 -5.19 -17.32 -14.66
C LEU A 144 -3.89 -16.60 -15.04
N ASN A 145 -3.27 -16.98 -16.17
CA ASN A 145 -1.98 -16.48 -16.62
C ASN A 145 -2.07 -15.66 -17.91
N ARG A 146 -3.23 -15.05 -18.19
CA ARG A 146 -3.42 -14.23 -19.38
C ARG A 146 -2.35 -13.15 -19.53
N GLU A 147 -2.08 -12.78 -20.78
CA GLU A 147 -1.25 -11.62 -21.04
C GLU A 147 -1.93 -10.35 -20.53
N GLN A 148 -1.16 -9.51 -19.85
CA GLN A 148 -1.67 -8.28 -19.24
C GLN A 148 -1.60 -7.18 -20.30
N MET A 149 -2.73 -6.61 -20.68
CA MET A 149 -2.79 -5.49 -21.61
C MET A 149 -2.87 -4.17 -20.85
N CYS A 150 -1.75 -3.43 -20.85
CA CYS A 150 -1.58 -2.20 -20.10
C CYS A 150 -1.42 -1.03 -21.05
N SER A 151 -2.53 -0.60 -21.65
CA SER A 151 -2.52 0.52 -22.59
C SER A 151 -2.24 1.84 -21.86
N THR A 152 -1.49 2.72 -22.52
CA THR A 152 -1.43 4.14 -22.14
C THR A 152 -2.61 4.88 -22.76
N ARG A 153 -2.78 6.16 -22.40
CA ARG A 153 -3.85 6.95 -22.99
C ARG A 153 -3.70 7.10 -24.50
N GLU A 154 -2.48 7.32 -24.97
CA GLU A 154 -2.15 7.53 -26.38
C GLU A 154 -2.49 6.32 -27.24
N LYS A 155 -2.35 5.10 -26.70
CA LYS A 155 -2.61 3.83 -27.40
C LYS A 155 -4.02 3.27 -27.17
N TYR A 156 -4.85 3.99 -26.41
CA TYR A 156 -6.13 3.45 -25.99
C TYR A 156 -7.13 3.28 -27.14
N ALA A 157 -7.05 4.11 -28.18
CA ALA A 157 -7.90 3.96 -29.36
C ALA A 157 -7.65 2.62 -30.05
N ASP A 158 -6.39 2.26 -30.27
CA ASP A 158 -6.00 0.96 -30.84
C ASP A 158 -6.49 -0.20 -29.95
N TYR A 159 -6.31 -0.09 -28.63
CA TYR A 159 -6.82 -1.08 -27.67
C TYR A 159 -8.36 -1.25 -27.75
N LEU A 160 -9.10 -0.14 -27.87
CA LEU A 160 -10.55 -0.17 -28.00
C LEU A 160 -11.00 -0.86 -29.30
N ASP A 161 -10.32 -0.57 -30.41
CA ASP A 161 -10.63 -1.14 -31.72
C ASP A 161 -10.35 -2.66 -31.75
N GLU A 162 -9.25 -3.11 -31.13
CA GLU A 162 -8.88 -4.52 -31.03
C GLU A 162 -9.74 -5.30 -30.02
N HIS A 163 -10.16 -4.66 -28.93
CA HIS A 163 -10.84 -5.31 -27.81
C HIS A 163 -12.12 -4.61 -27.36
N PRO A 164 -13.14 -4.39 -28.22
CA PRO A 164 -14.28 -3.53 -27.91
C PRO A 164 -15.05 -3.95 -26.64
N LEU A 165 -15.16 -5.24 -26.35
CA LEU A 165 -15.89 -5.78 -25.20
C LEU A 165 -15.10 -5.78 -23.87
N TRP A 166 -13.83 -5.35 -23.87
CA TRP A 166 -12.92 -5.44 -22.72
C TRP A 166 -12.95 -4.21 -21.80
N GLY A 167 -14.05 -3.46 -21.82
CA GLY A 167 -14.28 -2.36 -20.87
C GLY A 167 -14.40 -2.84 -19.42
N MET A 168 -14.15 -1.94 -18.48
CA MET A 168 -14.15 -2.25 -17.05
C MET A 168 -15.51 -1.93 -16.38
N PRO A 169 -15.98 -2.72 -15.40
CA PRO A 169 -15.38 -3.96 -14.88
C PRO A 169 -15.29 -5.09 -15.92
N TYR A 170 -14.08 -5.66 -16.08
CA TYR A 170 -13.81 -6.66 -17.11
C TYR A 170 -14.56 -7.96 -16.83
N ALA A 171 -15.24 -8.50 -17.86
CA ALA A 171 -16.06 -9.71 -17.77
C ALA A 171 -17.16 -9.68 -16.67
N LEU A 172 -17.47 -8.51 -16.13
CA LEU A 172 -18.48 -8.29 -15.10
C LEU A 172 -19.54 -7.29 -15.59
N PRO A 173 -20.73 -7.23 -14.97
CA PRO A 173 -21.74 -6.24 -15.32
C PRO A 173 -21.21 -4.80 -15.30
N ALA A 174 -21.76 -3.96 -16.17
CA ALA A 174 -21.46 -2.53 -16.18
C ALA A 174 -21.91 -1.86 -14.87
N LEU A 175 -21.36 -0.69 -14.61
CA LEU A 175 -21.88 0.21 -13.58
C LEU A 175 -23.32 0.60 -13.92
N ASN A 176 -24.15 0.79 -12.89
CA ASN A 176 -25.46 1.40 -13.12
C ASN A 176 -25.29 2.87 -13.54
N ASP A 177 -26.33 3.48 -14.10
CA ASP A 177 -26.24 4.84 -14.63
C ASP A 177 -25.84 5.87 -13.58
N THR A 178 -26.30 5.73 -12.34
CA THR A 178 -25.94 6.63 -11.24
C THR A 178 -24.45 6.54 -10.90
N GLU A 179 -23.93 5.32 -10.76
CA GLU A 179 -22.50 5.06 -10.51
C GLU A 179 -21.64 5.60 -11.66
N TYR A 180 -22.02 5.31 -12.90
CA TYR A 180 -21.32 5.78 -14.09
C TYR A 180 -21.27 7.31 -14.17
N LEU A 181 -22.42 7.98 -13.96
CA LEU A 181 -22.51 9.44 -14.00
C LEU A 181 -21.68 10.10 -12.89
N ARG A 182 -21.72 9.55 -11.67
CA ARG A 182 -20.92 10.06 -10.54
C ARG A 182 -19.43 9.94 -10.79
N LEU A 183 -18.95 8.78 -11.22
CA LEU A 183 -17.52 8.60 -11.54
C LEU A 183 -17.09 9.45 -12.74
N THR A 184 -17.93 9.56 -13.77
CA THR A 184 -17.64 10.43 -14.92
C THR A 184 -17.54 11.89 -14.51
N GLN A 185 -18.48 12.37 -13.67
CA GLN A 185 -18.47 13.74 -13.18
C GLN A 185 -17.25 14.01 -12.29
N TRP A 186 -16.91 13.08 -11.38
CA TRP A 186 -15.71 13.16 -10.57
C TRP A 186 -14.43 13.27 -11.43
N ILE A 187 -14.29 12.44 -12.46
CA ILE A 187 -13.15 12.52 -13.39
C ILE A 187 -13.15 13.85 -14.13
N LYS A 188 -14.31 14.27 -14.64
CA LYS A 188 -14.50 15.55 -15.34
C LYS A 188 -14.06 16.74 -14.48
N ASP A 189 -14.29 16.69 -13.17
CA ASP A 189 -13.90 17.72 -12.21
C ASP A 189 -12.41 17.65 -11.81
N GLY A 190 -11.61 16.83 -12.49
CA GLY A 190 -10.18 16.67 -12.25
C GLY A 190 -9.85 15.58 -11.24
N ALA A 191 -10.79 14.66 -10.98
CA ALA A 191 -10.65 13.57 -10.02
C ALA A 191 -10.13 14.04 -8.64
N PRO A 192 -10.73 15.05 -7.99
CA PRO A 192 -10.28 15.49 -6.67
C PRO A 192 -10.46 14.35 -5.66
N MET A 193 -9.45 14.13 -4.84
CA MET A 193 -9.42 13.05 -3.85
C MET A 193 -9.17 13.62 -2.45
N SER A 194 -9.37 12.80 -1.42
CA SER A 194 -9.11 13.23 -0.05
C SER A 194 -7.63 13.11 0.32
N ALA A 195 -7.09 14.12 1.01
CA ALA A 195 -5.91 13.91 1.84
C ALA A 195 -6.23 12.89 2.97
N PRO A 196 -5.21 12.21 3.54
CA PRO A 196 -5.42 11.31 4.66
C PRO A 196 -6.12 12.00 5.83
N ARG A 197 -6.95 11.25 6.55
CA ARG A 197 -7.55 11.71 7.81
C ARG A 197 -6.43 12.09 8.79
N PRO A 198 -6.49 13.28 9.43
CA PRO A 198 -5.61 13.60 10.55
C PRO A 198 -5.78 12.58 11.67
N LEU A 199 -4.68 12.14 12.27
CA LEU A 199 -4.74 11.22 13.39
C LEU A 199 -5.37 11.92 14.61
N PRO A 200 -6.30 11.28 15.33
CA PRO A 200 -6.78 11.77 16.63
C PRO A 200 -5.63 11.91 17.64
N ASP A 201 -5.73 12.87 18.57
CA ASP A 201 -4.69 13.14 19.56
C ASP A 201 -4.36 11.91 20.43
N ASP A 202 -5.37 11.13 20.84
CA ASP A 202 -5.18 9.90 21.62
C ASP A 202 -4.39 8.83 20.85
N ILE A 203 -4.57 8.77 19.53
CA ILE A 203 -3.81 7.87 18.67
C ILE A 203 -2.37 8.39 18.48
N ILE A 204 -2.17 9.71 18.39
CA ILE A 204 -0.84 10.32 18.32
C ILE A 204 -0.03 9.98 19.57
N GLU A 205 -0.63 10.10 20.76
CA GLU A 205 -0.01 9.73 22.03
C GLU A 205 0.37 8.23 22.06
N LYS A 206 -0.57 7.34 21.68
CA LYS A 206 -0.29 5.89 21.60
C LYS A 206 0.83 5.56 20.60
N VAL A 207 0.90 6.26 19.46
CA VAL A 207 2.01 6.12 18.51
C VAL A 207 3.32 6.54 19.15
N ALA A 208 3.35 7.69 19.84
CA ALA A 208 4.55 8.18 20.51
C ALA A 208 5.06 7.20 21.58
N ASP A 209 4.18 6.60 22.38
CA ASP A 209 4.56 5.61 23.39
C ASP A 209 5.18 4.35 22.78
N TRP A 210 4.58 3.84 21.70
CA TRP A 210 5.10 2.68 20.98
C TRP A 210 6.42 2.97 20.27
N GLU A 211 6.54 4.13 19.63
CA GLU A 211 7.81 4.54 19.02
C GLU A 211 8.90 4.79 20.06
N ALA A 212 8.58 5.33 21.23
CA ALA A 212 9.53 5.48 22.33
C ALA A 212 10.03 4.12 22.83
N TYR A 213 9.13 3.15 23.00
CA TYR A 213 9.50 1.78 23.37
C TYR A 213 10.41 1.13 22.32
N LEU A 214 9.98 1.13 21.06
CA LEU A 214 10.71 0.46 19.97
C LEU A 214 12.08 1.11 19.69
N ASN A 215 12.31 2.36 20.07
CA ASN A 215 13.51 3.10 19.70
C ASN A 215 14.47 3.39 20.86
N GLY A 216 14.33 2.75 22.02
CA GLY A 216 15.29 2.88 23.12
C GLY A 216 16.75 2.62 22.71
N ASP A 217 17.69 3.31 23.36
CA ASP A 217 19.08 3.42 22.89
C ASP A 217 19.98 2.22 23.19
N SER A 218 19.60 1.38 24.14
CA SER A 218 20.42 0.22 24.50
C SER A 218 20.52 -0.79 23.34
N LEU A 219 21.68 -1.46 23.20
CA LEU A 219 21.85 -2.54 22.21
C LEU A 219 20.79 -3.62 22.39
N LYS A 220 20.41 -3.89 23.64
CA LYS A 220 19.31 -4.80 24.01
C LYS A 220 17.99 -4.41 23.35
N GLN A 221 17.58 -3.15 23.49
CA GLN A 221 16.34 -2.66 22.87
C GLN A 221 16.44 -2.65 21.35
N GLN A 222 17.57 -2.20 20.79
CA GLN A 222 17.75 -2.16 19.34
C GLN A 222 17.67 -3.56 18.70
N LEU A 223 18.25 -4.59 19.33
CA LEU A 223 18.16 -5.97 18.87
C LEU A 223 16.75 -6.55 19.02
N ALA A 224 16.08 -6.27 20.15
CA ALA A 224 14.70 -6.69 20.38
C ALA A 224 13.73 -6.07 19.37
N SER A 225 13.83 -4.77 19.10
CA SER A 225 13.00 -4.08 18.13
C SER A 225 13.27 -4.55 16.69
N ARG A 226 14.52 -4.89 16.36
CA ARG A 226 14.85 -5.55 15.09
C ARG A 226 14.12 -6.89 14.96
N TYR A 227 14.15 -7.70 16.00
CA TYR A 227 13.43 -8.97 16.04
C TYR A 227 11.92 -8.74 15.84
N MET A 228 11.31 -7.82 16.58
CA MET A 228 9.88 -7.50 16.45
C MET A 228 9.54 -7.02 15.03
N TYR A 229 10.32 -6.12 14.46
CA TYR A 229 10.09 -5.62 13.10
C TYR A 229 10.19 -6.72 12.05
N GLU A 230 11.24 -7.53 12.07
CA GLU A 230 11.43 -8.60 11.08
C GLU A 230 10.32 -9.65 11.13
N HIS A 231 9.62 -9.78 12.27
CA HIS A 231 8.47 -10.66 12.43
C HIS A 231 7.11 -9.97 12.26
N LEU A 232 7.01 -8.63 12.28
CA LEU A 232 5.74 -7.90 12.21
C LEU A 232 5.62 -6.97 10.98
N PHE A 233 6.59 -6.95 10.07
CA PHE A 233 6.62 -6.00 8.95
C PHE A 233 5.43 -6.09 7.96
N LEU A 234 4.68 -7.20 7.97
CA LEU A 234 3.46 -7.40 7.16
C LEU A 234 2.18 -7.03 7.94
N ALA A 235 2.28 -6.72 9.23
CA ALA A 235 1.13 -6.48 10.08
C ALA A 235 0.40 -5.19 9.69
N SER A 236 -0.93 -5.27 9.73
CA SER A 236 -1.83 -4.12 9.75
C SER A 236 -2.12 -3.77 11.20
N LEU A 237 -1.29 -2.91 11.77
CA LEU A 237 -1.31 -2.57 13.19
C LEU A 237 -2.46 -1.65 13.53
N TYR A 238 -3.15 -1.85 14.65
CA TYR A 238 -4.20 -0.95 15.13
C TYR A 238 -4.24 -0.90 16.65
N PHE A 239 -4.74 0.20 17.22
CA PHE A 239 -4.90 0.34 18.66
C PHE A 239 -6.27 -0.13 19.14
N SER A 240 -6.31 -0.91 20.22
CA SER A 240 -7.55 -1.31 20.89
C SER A 240 -7.27 -1.79 22.31
N ASP A 241 -8.02 -1.30 23.29
CA ASP A 241 -7.81 -1.62 24.70
C ASP A 241 -8.43 -2.98 25.11
N LEU A 242 -8.93 -3.76 24.14
CA LEU A 242 -9.43 -5.10 24.39
C LEU A 242 -8.31 -6.05 24.88
N PRO A 243 -8.60 -6.96 25.83
CA PRO A 243 -7.61 -7.89 26.36
C PRO A 243 -6.96 -8.77 25.27
N LEU A 244 -5.67 -9.07 25.43
CA LEU A 244 -4.91 -10.00 24.58
C LEU A 244 -5.10 -11.45 24.99
N PHE A 245 -4.69 -12.35 24.08
CA PHE A 245 -4.63 -13.80 24.28
C PHE A 245 -5.98 -14.45 24.64
N VAL A 246 -7.07 -13.78 24.26
CA VAL A 246 -8.43 -14.30 24.27
C VAL A 246 -9.07 -13.98 22.93
N GLU A 247 -9.95 -14.86 22.46
CA GLU A 247 -10.67 -14.66 21.20
C GLU A 247 -11.67 -13.50 21.35
N ASN A 248 -11.31 -12.34 20.81
CA ASN A 248 -12.15 -11.14 20.82
C ASN A 248 -11.81 -10.23 19.64
N ALA A 249 -12.76 -9.36 19.29
CA ALA A 249 -12.58 -8.32 18.30
C ALA A 249 -13.37 -7.06 18.71
N PRO A 250 -12.92 -5.86 18.31
CA PRO A 250 -13.71 -4.65 18.49
C PRO A 250 -15.10 -4.78 17.86
N GLU A 251 -16.14 -4.32 18.53
CA GLU A 251 -17.50 -4.29 17.96
C GLU A 251 -17.56 -3.42 16.69
N THR A 252 -16.85 -2.31 16.71
CA THR A 252 -16.67 -1.42 15.56
C THR A 252 -15.26 -1.60 15.00
N PRO A 253 -15.12 -1.89 13.69
CA PRO A 253 -13.80 -1.98 13.06
C PRO A 253 -12.95 -0.72 13.30
N PRO A 254 -11.66 -0.87 13.63
CA PRO A 254 -10.75 0.27 13.76
C PRO A 254 -10.73 1.11 12.47
N SER A 255 -10.74 2.43 12.61
CA SER A 255 -10.71 3.34 11.46
C SER A 255 -9.29 3.77 11.05
N VAL A 256 -8.29 3.45 11.88
CA VAL A 256 -6.88 3.82 11.67
C VAL A 256 -6.02 2.58 11.80
N PHE A 257 -5.14 2.39 10.82
CA PHE A 257 -4.16 1.31 10.80
C PHE A 257 -2.78 1.85 10.49
N PHE A 258 -1.75 1.11 10.91
CA PHE A 258 -0.35 1.47 10.71
C PHE A 258 0.44 0.30 10.13
N ARG A 259 1.53 0.63 9.45
CA ARG A 259 2.61 -0.29 9.09
C ARG A 259 3.80 0.02 9.98
N LEU A 260 4.48 -1.02 10.47
CA LEU A 260 5.78 -0.84 11.09
C LEU A 260 6.84 -0.75 9.99
N VAL A 261 7.55 0.36 9.93
CA VAL A 261 8.61 0.61 8.94
C VAL A 261 9.93 0.93 9.61
N ARG A 262 11.02 0.66 8.91
CA ARG A 262 12.33 1.22 9.25
C ARG A 262 12.44 2.63 8.67
N SER A 263 13.03 3.54 9.44
CA SER A 263 13.19 4.94 9.09
C SER A 263 14.63 5.40 9.34
N TYR A 264 15.15 6.25 8.45
CA TYR A 264 16.40 6.98 8.66
C TYR A 264 16.25 8.12 9.68
N THR A 265 15.03 8.58 9.93
CA THR A 265 14.72 9.70 10.85
C THR A 265 14.05 9.22 12.15
N PRO A 266 14.37 9.84 13.29
CA PRO A 266 13.83 9.49 14.61
C PRO A 266 12.36 9.90 14.81
N PRO A 267 11.68 9.37 15.86
CA PRO A 267 10.41 9.91 16.33
C PRO A 267 10.43 11.43 16.52
N GLY A 268 9.36 12.10 16.11
CA GLY A 268 9.27 13.57 16.08
C GLY A 268 9.63 14.20 14.73
N GLU A 269 10.31 13.46 13.85
CA GLU A 269 10.58 13.90 12.47
C GLU A 269 9.71 13.14 11.44
N PRO A 270 9.48 13.74 10.24
CA PRO A 270 8.83 13.04 9.13
C PRO A 270 9.54 11.72 8.81
N ILE A 271 8.78 10.65 8.61
CA ILE A 271 9.32 9.31 8.35
C ILE A 271 10.09 9.31 7.03
N SER A 272 11.36 8.91 7.08
CA SER A 272 12.20 8.66 5.91
C SER A 272 12.40 7.16 5.75
N VAL A 273 11.52 6.50 4.97
CA VAL A 273 11.44 5.04 4.91
C VAL A 273 12.71 4.41 4.32
N VAL A 274 13.22 3.38 4.98
CA VAL A 274 14.26 2.48 4.47
C VAL A 274 13.61 1.47 3.51
N ALA A 275 13.76 1.70 2.20
CA ALA A 275 13.06 0.97 1.14
C ALA A 275 13.74 -0.33 0.67
N THR A 276 14.35 -1.11 1.59
CA THR A 276 14.97 -2.38 1.20
C THR A 276 13.94 -3.43 0.78
N ARG A 277 14.36 -4.40 -0.03
CA ARG A 277 13.46 -5.46 -0.52
C ARG A 277 13.00 -6.37 0.62
N ARG A 278 13.92 -6.81 1.49
CA ARG A 278 13.63 -7.66 2.64
C ARG A 278 13.77 -6.86 3.94
N PRO A 279 13.04 -7.21 5.01
CA PRO A 279 13.11 -6.48 6.28
C PRO A 279 14.50 -6.56 6.92
N TYR A 280 15.28 -7.61 6.64
CA TYR A 280 16.63 -7.82 7.17
C TYR A 280 17.76 -7.38 6.23
N ASP A 281 17.45 -6.85 5.04
CA ASP A 281 18.49 -6.36 4.12
C ASP A 281 19.17 -5.10 4.71
N ASP A 282 20.42 -4.87 4.30
CA ASP A 282 21.24 -3.73 4.72
C ASP A 282 20.54 -2.39 4.43
N PRO A 283 20.32 -1.54 5.45
CA PRO A 283 19.70 -0.24 5.27
C PRO A 283 20.65 0.82 4.66
N GLY A 284 21.93 0.53 4.45
CA GLY A 284 22.87 1.46 3.81
C GLY A 284 23.20 2.68 4.67
N LEU A 285 23.35 2.51 5.99
CA LEU A 285 23.50 3.62 6.96
C LEU A 285 24.55 4.67 6.54
N GLY A 286 25.71 4.22 6.05
CA GLY A 286 26.80 5.10 5.62
C GLY A 286 26.47 5.94 4.37
N GLU A 287 25.68 5.40 3.44
CA GLU A 287 25.22 6.11 2.23
C GLU A 287 24.22 7.22 2.58
N HIS A 288 23.43 6.98 3.64
CA HIS A 288 22.40 7.90 4.12
C HIS A 288 22.89 8.83 5.24
N GLY A 289 24.14 8.70 5.68
CA GLY A 289 24.73 9.58 6.71
C GLY A 289 24.07 9.46 8.08
N VAL A 290 23.51 8.29 8.42
CA VAL A 290 22.87 8.03 9.71
C VAL A 290 23.63 6.97 10.51
N GLU A 291 23.53 7.02 11.84
CA GLU A 291 24.22 6.07 12.72
C GLU A 291 23.38 4.81 13.02
N ARG A 292 22.06 4.91 12.91
CA ARG A 292 21.11 3.83 13.18
C ARG A 292 19.81 4.02 12.40
N ILE A 293 19.00 2.97 12.40
CA ILE A 293 17.60 3.03 11.98
C ILE A 293 16.67 3.24 13.18
N TYR A 294 15.46 3.71 12.88
CA TYR A 294 14.35 3.82 13.80
C TYR A 294 13.16 3.00 13.30
N TYR A 295 12.38 2.43 14.22
CA TYR A 295 11.14 1.71 13.90
C TYR A 295 9.96 2.65 14.13
N ARG A 296 9.22 2.96 13.06
CA ARG A 296 8.19 4.00 13.04
C ARG A 296 6.84 3.41 12.62
N LEU A 297 5.75 3.96 13.15
CA LEU A 297 4.39 3.58 12.79
C LEU A 297 3.87 4.50 11.68
N GLN A 298 3.98 4.05 10.43
CA GLN A 298 3.50 4.78 9.27
C GLN A 298 1.98 4.56 9.12
N HIS A 299 1.19 5.64 9.10
CA HIS A 299 -0.25 5.58 8.87
C HIS A 299 -0.55 4.94 7.50
N ASP A 300 -1.35 3.86 7.50
CA ASP A 300 -1.75 3.14 6.31
C ASP A 300 -3.11 3.62 5.80
N THR A 301 -3.05 4.45 4.76
CA THR A 301 -4.20 5.12 4.12
C THR A 301 -4.91 4.26 3.09
N GLU A 302 -4.44 3.03 2.83
CA GLU A 302 -5.09 2.14 1.87
C GLU A 302 -6.32 1.46 2.46
N VAL A 303 -7.35 1.30 1.64
CA VAL A 303 -8.53 0.49 1.94
C VAL A 303 -8.11 -0.94 2.24
N LYS A 304 -8.63 -1.50 3.35
CA LYS A 304 -8.29 -2.85 3.79
C LYS A 304 -9.04 -3.88 2.96
N VAL A 305 -8.31 -4.86 2.45
CA VAL A 305 -8.86 -6.00 1.70
C VAL A 305 -8.43 -7.31 2.35
N ALA A 306 -9.31 -8.31 2.31
CA ALA A 306 -9.06 -9.62 2.92
C ALA A 306 -7.75 -10.28 2.44
N LYS A 307 -7.30 -10.00 1.21
CA LYS A 307 -6.10 -10.59 0.61
C LYS A 307 -4.79 -10.19 1.29
N THR A 308 -4.71 -9.00 1.88
CA THR A 308 -3.46 -8.43 2.41
C THR A 308 -3.59 -7.88 3.81
N HIS A 309 -4.78 -7.94 4.41
CA HIS A 309 -5.03 -7.39 5.73
C HIS A 309 -4.74 -8.42 6.81
N MET A 310 -3.61 -8.24 7.50
CA MET A 310 -3.22 -9.03 8.67
C MET A 310 -3.36 -8.19 9.94
N PRO A 311 -4.57 -8.09 10.53
CA PRO A 311 -4.80 -7.23 11.68
C PRO A 311 -3.94 -7.66 12.88
N TYR A 312 -3.27 -6.70 13.50
CA TYR A 312 -2.44 -6.95 14.67
C TYR A 312 -2.66 -5.85 15.71
N ARG A 313 -3.23 -6.24 16.85
CA ARG A 313 -3.65 -5.29 17.89
C ARG A 313 -2.47 -4.82 18.71
N LEU A 314 -2.35 -3.51 18.90
CA LEU A 314 -1.45 -2.84 19.83
C LEU A 314 -2.25 -2.32 21.04
N ASN A 315 -1.72 -2.57 22.24
CA ASN A 315 -2.20 -2.02 23.51
C ASN A 315 -1.11 -2.11 24.58
N GLU A 316 -1.37 -1.55 25.76
CA GLU A 316 -0.43 -1.57 26.89
C GLU A 316 -0.05 -2.99 27.30
N GLN A 317 -1.03 -3.90 27.41
CA GLN A 317 -0.79 -5.31 27.74
C GLN A 317 0.19 -5.99 26.77
N ARG A 318 0.16 -5.62 25.48
CA ARG A 318 1.06 -6.19 24.46
C ARG A 318 2.47 -5.67 24.65
N MET A 319 2.59 -4.38 24.88
CA MET A 319 3.87 -3.74 25.12
C MET A 319 4.52 -4.33 26.38
N ASP A 320 3.77 -4.51 27.45
CA ASP A 320 4.26 -5.10 28.70
C ASP A 320 4.63 -6.58 28.53
N TRP A 321 3.84 -7.34 27.78
CA TRP A 321 4.21 -8.69 27.40
C TRP A 321 5.53 -8.72 26.61
N MET A 322 5.70 -7.85 25.60
CA MET A 322 6.95 -7.74 24.85
C MET A 322 8.12 -7.33 25.76
N LYS A 323 7.92 -6.41 26.71
CA LYS A 323 8.93 -6.05 27.72
C LYS A 323 9.30 -7.24 28.61
N SER A 324 8.33 -8.05 29.05
CA SER A 324 8.60 -9.25 29.84
C SER A 324 9.44 -10.29 29.08
N LEU A 325 9.34 -10.31 27.75
CA LEU A 325 10.13 -11.20 26.92
C LEU A 325 11.52 -10.64 26.64
N PHE A 326 11.67 -9.35 26.34
CA PHE A 326 12.92 -8.83 25.78
C PHE A 326 13.65 -7.85 26.70
N ASN A 327 13.00 -7.21 27.66
CA ASN A 327 13.61 -6.18 28.51
C ASN A 327 13.93 -6.70 29.91
N GLU A 328 12.98 -7.39 30.54
CA GLU A 328 13.06 -7.87 31.93
C GLU A 328 14.06 -9.02 32.15
N PRO A 329 14.22 -10.01 31.24
CA PRO A 329 15.13 -11.11 31.49
C PRO A 329 16.58 -10.64 31.63
N ASP A 330 17.33 -11.29 32.52
CA ASP A 330 18.73 -10.97 32.77
C ASP A 330 19.64 -11.55 31.67
N TYR A 331 20.00 -10.70 30.72
CA TYR A 331 20.93 -10.99 29.63
C TYR A 331 21.53 -9.68 29.10
N GLU A 332 22.69 -9.80 28.46
CA GLU A 332 23.42 -8.70 27.86
C GLU A 332 23.46 -8.86 26.33
N VAL A 333 23.33 -7.75 25.62
CA VAL A 333 23.62 -7.66 24.18
C VAL A 333 24.89 -6.84 24.03
N THR A 334 25.97 -7.47 23.59
CA THR A 334 27.31 -6.87 23.52
C THR A 334 27.55 -6.18 22.18
N LYS A 335 26.81 -6.57 21.14
CA LYS A 335 26.92 -6.01 19.80
C LYS A 335 25.63 -6.20 19.01
N LEU A 336 25.42 -5.36 17.99
CA LEU A 336 24.35 -5.59 17.03
C LEU A 336 24.84 -6.50 15.88
N PRO A 337 24.01 -7.43 15.40
CA PRO A 337 24.31 -8.22 14.21
C PRO A 337 24.44 -7.32 12.98
N GLY A 338 25.44 -7.61 12.15
CA GLY A 338 25.59 -6.95 10.84
C GLY A 338 24.47 -7.34 9.85
N TYR A 339 24.53 -6.74 8.66
CA TYR A 339 23.57 -6.98 7.57
C TYR A 339 24.09 -7.90 6.46
N ASP A 340 25.31 -8.43 6.60
CA ASP A 340 25.84 -9.44 5.68
C ASP A 340 24.85 -10.60 5.54
N ASN A 341 24.58 -11.04 4.32
CA ASN A 341 23.57 -12.07 4.02
C ASN A 341 23.76 -13.35 4.84
N LYS A 342 25.00 -13.75 5.18
CA LYS A 342 25.25 -14.96 6.00
C LYS A 342 24.77 -14.82 7.44
N VAL A 343 24.64 -13.57 7.92
CA VAL A 343 24.14 -13.24 9.26
C VAL A 343 22.66 -12.90 9.19
N SER A 344 22.29 -11.91 8.38
CA SER A 344 20.95 -11.31 8.37
C SER A 344 19.84 -12.27 7.92
N SER A 345 20.15 -13.24 7.06
CA SER A 345 19.17 -14.24 6.63
C SER A 345 19.02 -15.43 7.59
N ASN A 346 19.89 -15.54 8.62
CA ASN A 346 19.87 -16.64 9.57
C ASN A 346 19.48 -16.13 10.98
N PRO A 347 18.23 -16.35 11.43
CA PRO A 347 17.78 -15.82 12.72
C PRO A 347 18.48 -16.46 13.93
N PHE A 348 19.13 -17.62 13.77
CA PHE A 348 19.93 -18.22 14.85
C PHE A 348 21.28 -17.52 15.04
N ILE A 349 21.76 -16.80 14.04
CA ILE A 349 23.00 -16.01 14.09
C ILE A 349 22.67 -14.55 14.40
N ALA A 350 21.70 -13.97 13.70
CA ALA A 350 21.34 -12.56 13.90
C ALA A 350 20.83 -12.27 15.32
N PHE A 351 20.15 -13.23 15.95
CA PHE A 351 19.50 -13.03 17.25
C PHE A 351 20.02 -14.02 18.31
N ASP A 352 21.30 -14.40 18.22
CA ASP A 352 21.93 -15.33 19.17
C ASP A 352 21.99 -14.78 20.60
N GLU A 353 22.23 -13.48 20.75
CA GLU A 353 22.27 -12.77 22.03
C GLU A 353 20.88 -12.52 22.64
N LEU A 354 19.78 -12.82 21.93
CA LEU A 354 18.44 -12.83 22.53
C LEU A 354 18.14 -14.19 23.19
N PRO A 355 17.55 -14.21 24.40
CA PRO A 355 17.21 -15.44 25.09
C PRO A 355 16.35 -16.34 24.22
N VAL A 356 16.70 -17.63 24.17
CA VAL A 356 15.97 -18.63 23.37
C VAL A 356 14.50 -18.70 23.79
N SER A 357 14.23 -18.63 25.10
CA SER A 357 12.86 -18.63 25.64
C SER A 357 12.04 -17.44 25.14
N SER A 358 12.63 -16.24 25.07
CA SER A 358 11.97 -15.03 24.62
C SER A 358 11.57 -15.11 23.16
N ARG A 359 12.52 -15.50 22.30
CA ARG A 359 12.28 -15.70 20.86
C ARG A 359 11.21 -16.77 20.63
N TYR A 360 11.35 -17.92 21.30
CA TYR A 360 10.39 -19.02 21.22
C TYR A 360 8.98 -18.59 21.65
N ARG A 361 8.84 -17.90 22.79
CA ARG A 361 7.54 -17.45 23.29
C ARG A 361 6.89 -16.43 22.38
N PHE A 362 7.66 -15.49 21.83
CA PHE A 362 7.13 -14.54 20.85
C PHE A 362 6.52 -15.27 19.65
N MET A 363 7.25 -16.22 19.06
CA MET A 363 6.78 -16.99 17.91
C MET A 363 5.58 -17.87 18.24
N LEU A 364 5.54 -18.46 19.44
CA LEU A 364 4.48 -19.36 19.86
C LEU A 364 3.16 -18.61 20.10
N GLU A 365 3.20 -17.50 20.84
CA GLU A 365 1.98 -16.74 21.16
C GLU A 365 1.48 -15.95 19.93
N GLU A 366 2.36 -15.64 18.96
CA GLU A 366 2.00 -15.04 17.67
C GLU A 366 1.91 -16.06 16.52
N ALA A 367 1.70 -17.35 16.83
CA ALA A 367 1.71 -18.40 15.81
C ALA A 367 0.63 -18.20 14.73
N GLU A 368 -0.57 -17.75 15.11
CA GLU A 368 -1.65 -17.48 14.15
C GLU A 368 -1.25 -16.38 13.15
N TYR A 369 -0.67 -15.29 13.65
CA TYR A 369 -0.15 -14.22 12.79
C TYR A 369 0.97 -14.74 11.89
N THR A 370 1.92 -15.48 12.45
CA THR A 370 3.10 -15.99 11.74
C THR A 370 2.73 -16.97 10.62
N ILE A 371 1.71 -17.81 10.82
CA ILE A 371 1.29 -18.82 9.84
C ILE A 371 0.38 -18.22 8.76
N ARG A 372 -0.33 -17.12 9.07
CA ARG A 372 -1.21 -16.43 8.11
C ARG A 372 -0.47 -15.54 7.10
N GLY A 373 0.75 -15.09 7.43
CA GLY A 373 1.61 -14.29 6.55
C GLY A 373 2.53 -15.14 5.72
#